data_AF-A0A9D8NZQ1-F1
#
_entry.id   AF-A0A9D8NZQ1-F1
#
_cell.length_a   1.000
_cell.length_b   1.000
_cell.length_c   1.000
_cell.angle_alpha   90.00
_cell.angle_beta   90.00
_cell.angle_gamma   90.00
#
_symmetry.space_group_name_H-M   'P 1'
#
loop_
_entity.id
_entity.type
_entity.pdbx_description
1 polymer ?
#
loop_
_entity_poly.entity_id
_entity_poly.type
_entity_poly.pdbx_seq_one_letter_code
_entity_poly.pdbx_strand_id
1 'polypeptide(L)'
;AIGLLVANVLQPGASAAPAVAPPAAFPHLDLWDELKRKLPESFFGSLVPNWATGQQDIIPAILIAVGLGVAMRRVRERGDNRRGVDATADLFETFYRIFLTALEWIVDLVPFAVLAIVMHVVATQGLAPFASLLHFVGAVLTALLLQAAYYLLRVRLQSWVRPMDFLRGGSEALLTAFSTASSTASAPINYHCLRYRIGLREESATMGALVGSNFNNDGTALYEAMGPLYISQMLGQPVPLLRQPLVAFMAVIASVGAPGIPEAGLVTMVLVFQAVGLPTEYVALLLPIDWFLDRCRTAVNVMGDMSVACVLDGRTPEQLPIDAPRTG
;
A
#
# COMPACT_ATOMS: atom_id res chain seq x y z
N ALA A 1 5.80 2.96 -13.29
CA ALA A 1 6.98 3.04 -14.20
C ALA A 1 8.06 2.03 -13.84
N ILE A 2 8.58 2.02 -12.61
CA ILE A 2 9.63 1.06 -12.18
C ILE A 2 9.22 -0.40 -12.42
N GLY A 3 7.99 -0.79 -12.05
CA GLY A 3 7.49 -2.15 -12.30
C GLY A 3 7.53 -2.57 -13.76
N LEU A 4 7.06 -1.70 -14.67
CA LEU A 4 7.15 -1.96 -16.11
C LEU A 4 8.61 -2.13 -16.56
N LEU A 5 9.50 -1.21 -16.15
CA LEU A 5 10.92 -1.28 -16.51
C LEU A 5 11.53 -2.63 -16.10
N VAL A 6 11.34 -3.01 -14.83
CA VAL A 6 11.89 -4.27 -14.29
C VAL A 6 11.29 -5.48 -14.98
N ALA A 7 9.97 -5.50 -15.23
CA ALA A 7 9.32 -6.61 -15.92
C ALA A 7 9.78 -6.78 -17.39
N ASN A 8 10.10 -5.69 -18.08
CA ASN A 8 10.64 -5.78 -19.45
C ASN A 8 12.12 -6.16 -19.48
N VAL A 9 12.91 -5.75 -18.50
CA VAL A 9 14.35 -6.05 -18.43
C VAL A 9 14.60 -7.48 -17.96
N LEU A 10 13.92 -7.90 -16.89
CA LEU A 10 14.13 -9.23 -16.30
C LEU A 10 13.29 -10.32 -16.97
N GLN A 11 12.20 -9.94 -17.65
CA GLN A 11 11.28 -10.86 -18.34
C GLN A 11 10.94 -12.12 -17.51
N PRO A 12 10.43 -11.97 -16.28
CA PRO A 12 10.28 -13.10 -15.35
C PRO A 12 9.34 -14.20 -15.85
N GLY A 13 8.46 -13.91 -16.82
CA GLY A 13 7.57 -14.92 -17.40
C GLY A 13 8.18 -15.67 -18.59
N ALA A 14 9.29 -15.20 -19.17
CA ALA A 14 9.89 -15.85 -20.35
C ALA A 14 10.58 -17.18 -20.04
N SER A 15 11.02 -17.38 -18.79
CA SER A 15 11.59 -18.64 -18.29
C SER A 15 10.53 -19.69 -17.91
N ALA A 16 9.25 -19.32 -17.95
CA ALA A 16 8.15 -20.21 -17.62
C ALA A 16 7.76 -21.01 -18.87
N ALA A 17 7.66 -22.34 -18.76
CA ALA A 17 7.02 -23.12 -19.81
C ALA A 17 5.54 -22.69 -19.90
N PRO A 18 4.98 -22.45 -21.10
CA PRO A 18 3.57 -22.09 -21.23
C PRO A 18 2.71 -23.23 -20.70
N ALA A 19 2.08 -23.02 -19.54
CA ALA A 19 1.24 -24.03 -18.91
C ALA A 19 -0.10 -24.22 -19.65
N VAL A 20 -0.51 -23.25 -20.45
CA VAL A 20 -1.82 -23.22 -21.15
C VAL A 20 -1.68 -22.52 -22.50
N ALA A 21 -2.52 -22.89 -23.47
CA ALA A 21 -2.61 -22.27 -24.78
C ALA A 21 -2.88 -20.75 -24.67
N PRO A 22 -2.27 -19.94 -25.55
CA PRO A 22 -2.42 -18.50 -25.48
C PRO A 22 -3.86 -18.06 -25.74
N PRO A 23 -4.35 -16.99 -25.08
CA PRO A 23 -5.65 -16.42 -25.38
C PRO A 23 -5.70 -15.86 -26.81
N ALA A 24 -6.91 -15.62 -27.31
CA ALA A 24 -7.15 -14.96 -28.58
C ALA A 24 -6.41 -13.61 -28.62
N ALA A 25 -5.96 -13.21 -29.82
CA ALA A 25 -5.20 -11.99 -30.06
C ALA A 25 -5.78 -10.80 -29.31
N PHE A 26 -4.90 -9.97 -28.74
CA PHE A 26 -5.33 -8.82 -27.96
C PHE A 26 -6.33 -7.97 -28.76
N PRO A 27 -7.53 -7.66 -28.21
CA PRO A 27 -8.55 -6.93 -28.93
C PRO A 27 -8.02 -5.55 -29.38
N HIS A 28 -8.63 -5.02 -30.45
CA HIS A 28 -8.36 -3.69 -30.96
C HIS A 28 -8.69 -2.67 -29.86
N LEU A 29 -7.73 -1.80 -29.55
CA LEU A 29 -7.78 -0.94 -28.37
C LEU A 29 -8.47 0.39 -28.72
N ASP A 30 -9.72 0.58 -28.27
CA ASP A 30 -10.37 1.89 -28.26
C ASP A 30 -10.30 2.48 -26.85
N LEU A 31 -9.31 3.35 -26.65
CA LEU A 31 -8.87 3.82 -25.34
C LEU A 31 -9.95 4.60 -24.58
N TRP A 32 -10.85 5.25 -25.31
CA TRP A 32 -11.89 6.12 -24.75
C TRP A 32 -13.13 5.37 -24.28
N ASP A 33 -13.52 4.30 -24.98
CA ASP A 33 -14.69 3.51 -24.60
C ASP A 33 -14.39 2.59 -23.42
N GLU A 34 -13.18 2.01 -23.36
CA GLU A 34 -12.78 1.17 -22.23
C GLU A 34 -12.59 2.00 -20.95
N LEU A 35 -12.08 3.23 -21.07
CA LEU A 35 -11.95 4.18 -19.95
C LEU A 35 -13.33 4.58 -19.39
N LYS A 36 -14.30 4.88 -20.26
CA LYS A 36 -15.68 5.23 -19.85
C LYS A 36 -16.44 4.05 -19.23
N ARG A 37 -16.17 2.84 -19.70
CA ARG A 37 -16.88 1.63 -19.26
C ARG A 37 -16.31 1.06 -17.95
N LYS A 38 -15.03 1.28 -17.67
CA LYS A 38 -14.30 0.69 -16.53
C LYS A 38 -13.87 1.64 -15.43
N LEU A 39 -13.94 2.96 -15.63
CA LEU A 39 -13.95 3.90 -14.51
C LEU A 39 -15.26 3.71 -13.76
N PRO A 40 -15.28 3.05 -12.59
CA PRO A 40 -16.52 2.82 -11.89
C PRO A 40 -16.96 4.13 -11.24
N GLU A 41 -18.26 4.32 -11.08
CA GLU A 41 -18.85 5.42 -10.30
C GLU A 41 -18.28 5.51 -8.88
N SER A 42 -17.61 4.45 -8.38
CA SER A 42 -16.90 4.42 -7.10
C SER A 42 -15.75 5.43 -6.99
N PHE A 43 -15.13 5.84 -8.09
CA PHE A 43 -14.07 6.87 -8.06
C PHE A 43 -14.64 8.25 -7.66
N PHE A 44 -15.90 8.51 -8.00
CA PHE A 44 -16.60 9.75 -7.65
C PHE A 44 -17.55 9.59 -6.45
N GLY A 45 -17.95 8.36 -6.11
CA GLY A 45 -18.88 8.04 -5.02
C GLY A 45 -18.28 8.11 -3.61
N SER A 46 -16.96 8.00 -3.45
CA SER A 46 -16.30 7.87 -2.13
C SER A 46 -16.26 9.17 -1.29
N LEU A 47 -16.88 10.26 -1.76
CA LEU A 47 -17.05 11.50 -1.00
C LEU A 47 -18.35 11.52 -0.17
N VAL A 48 -19.31 10.64 -0.46
CA VAL A 48 -20.58 10.55 0.26
C VAL A 48 -20.68 9.15 0.85
N PRO A 49 -20.78 8.99 2.19
CA PRO A 49 -20.89 7.68 2.81
C PRO A 49 -22.11 6.95 2.26
N ASN A 50 -21.90 5.85 1.55
CA ASN A 50 -22.99 5.04 1.03
C ASN A 50 -23.20 3.82 1.93
N TRP A 51 -23.86 4.02 3.07
CA TRP A 51 -24.13 2.95 4.05
C TRP A 51 -25.02 1.82 3.53
N ALA A 52 -25.61 1.98 2.33
CA ALA A 52 -26.52 1.03 1.71
C ALA A 52 -25.81 -0.09 0.91
N THR A 53 -24.58 0.13 0.43
CA THR A 53 -23.86 -0.84 -0.42
C THR A 53 -22.83 -1.70 0.33
N GLY A 54 -22.62 -1.45 1.62
CA GLY A 54 -21.60 -2.17 2.41
C GLY A 54 -20.16 -1.88 2.00
N GLN A 55 -19.93 -0.87 1.14
CA GLN A 55 -18.60 -0.35 0.86
C GLN A 55 -18.08 0.38 2.11
N GLN A 56 -16.96 -0.09 2.63
CA GLN A 56 -16.27 0.56 3.76
C GLN A 56 -15.49 1.77 3.23
N ASP A 57 -16.16 2.92 3.11
CA ASP A 57 -15.50 4.18 2.78
C ASP A 57 -14.73 4.71 4.00
N ILE A 58 -13.39 4.66 3.93
CA ILE A 58 -12.49 5.03 5.02
C ILE A 58 -12.36 6.57 5.11
N ILE A 59 -12.47 7.29 3.99
CA ILE A 59 -12.33 8.75 3.91
C ILE A 59 -13.36 9.49 4.81
N PRO A 60 -14.67 9.19 4.76
CA PRO A 60 -15.63 9.80 5.68
C PRO A 60 -15.32 9.53 7.16
N ALA A 61 -14.84 8.33 7.49
CA ALA A 61 -14.46 8.00 8.87
C ALA A 61 -13.28 8.85 9.36
N ILE A 62 -12.27 9.08 8.51
CA ILE A 62 -11.13 9.95 8.81
C ILE A 62 -11.58 11.40 8.99
N LEU A 63 -12.43 11.92 8.11
CA LEU A 63 -12.94 13.29 8.20
C LEU A 63 -13.70 13.51 9.51
N ILE A 64 -14.52 12.54 9.92
CA ILE A 64 -15.22 12.58 11.20
C ILE A 64 -14.24 12.53 12.37
N ALA A 65 -13.24 11.63 12.34
CA ALA A 65 -12.26 11.48 13.41
C ALA A 65 -11.39 12.75 13.58
N VAL A 66 -10.92 13.35 12.49
CA VAL A 66 -10.17 14.63 12.51
C VAL A 66 -11.06 15.76 12.98
N GLY A 67 -12.29 15.85 12.49
CA GLY A 67 -13.28 16.84 12.92
C GLY A 67 -13.55 16.76 14.43
N LEU A 68 -13.72 15.54 14.95
CA LEU A 68 -13.89 15.28 16.38
C LEU A 68 -12.65 15.68 17.19
N GLY A 69 -11.45 15.33 16.73
CA GLY A 69 -10.19 15.73 17.38
C GLY A 69 -10.01 17.25 17.47
N VAL A 70 -10.29 17.98 16.38
CA VAL A 70 -10.24 19.45 16.35
C VAL A 70 -11.30 20.06 17.26
N ALA A 71 -12.52 19.51 17.29
CA ALA A 71 -13.57 19.97 18.19
C ALA A 71 -13.19 19.75 19.66
N MET A 72 -12.68 18.57 20.01
CA MET A 72 -12.20 18.25 21.36
C MET A 72 -11.08 19.22 21.81
N ARG A 73 -10.13 19.52 20.92
CA ARG A 73 -9.06 20.50 21.21
C ARG A 73 -9.62 21.89 21.51
N ARG A 74 -10.59 22.38 20.72
CA ARG A 74 -11.23 23.68 20.96
C ARG A 74 -12.03 23.74 22.26
N VAL A 75 -12.73 22.66 22.62
CA VAL A 75 -13.45 22.57 23.90
C VAL A 75 -12.44 22.64 25.06
N ARG A 76 -11.33 21.90 24.96
CA ARG A 76 -10.24 21.91 25.95
C ARG A 76 -9.64 23.31 26.15
N GLU A 77 -9.38 24.03 25.05
CA GLU A 77 -8.78 25.38 25.07
C GLU A 77 -9.72 26.45 25.66
N ARG A 78 -11.04 26.30 25.49
CA ARG A 78 -12.04 27.19 26.10
C ARG A 78 -12.18 27.02 27.62
N GLY A 79 -11.50 26.03 28.20
CA GLY A 79 -11.58 25.71 29.62
C GLY A 79 -12.87 25.01 30.03
N ASP A 80 -13.73 24.69 29.07
CA ASP A 80 -15.02 24.04 29.32
C ASP A 80 -14.82 22.52 29.42
N ASN A 81 -15.33 21.91 30.49
CA ASN A 81 -15.27 20.47 30.78
C ASN A 81 -13.92 19.77 30.46
N ARG A 82 -12.80 20.41 30.82
CA ARG A 82 -11.45 19.94 30.47
C ARG A 82 -11.18 18.48 30.91
N ARG A 83 -11.64 18.10 32.11
CA ARG A 83 -11.55 16.73 32.63
C ARG A 83 -12.30 15.72 31.76
N GLY A 84 -13.46 16.07 31.21
CA GLY A 84 -14.22 15.20 30.34
C GLY A 84 -13.54 14.97 28.99
N VAL A 85 -12.90 16.01 28.44
CA VAL A 85 -12.11 15.87 27.20
C VAL A 85 -10.89 14.98 27.41
N ASP A 86 -10.14 15.19 28.50
CA ASP A 86 -8.95 14.38 28.80
C ASP A 86 -9.32 12.91 29.04
N ALA A 87 -10.38 12.62 29.81
CA ALA A 87 -10.87 11.26 30.02
C ALA A 87 -11.33 10.58 28.71
N THR A 88 -11.91 11.34 27.78
CA THR A 88 -12.31 10.83 26.47
C THR A 88 -11.09 10.49 25.61
N ALA A 89 -10.06 11.33 25.64
CA ALA A 89 -8.81 11.07 24.93
C ALA A 89 -8.09 9.82 25.48
N ASP A 90 -8.02 9.67 26.80
CA ASP A 90 -7.44 8.49 27.45
C ASP A 90 -8.20 7.19 27.10
N LEU A 91 -9.52 7.27 26.94
CA LEU A 91 -10.33 6.14 26.49
C LEU A 91 -9.96 5.72 25.06
N PHE A 92 -9.85 6.67 24.13
CA PHE A 92 -9.43 6.37 22.76
C PHE A 92 -8.02 5.79 22.70
N GLU A 93 -7.09 6.32 23.50
CA GLU A 93 -5.72 5.79 23.61
C GLU A 93 -5.70 4.36 24.17
N THR A 94 -6.54 4.08 25.18
CA THR A 94 -6.67 2.73 25.74
C THR A 94 -7.23 1.76 24.71
N PHE A 95 -8.28 2.17 23.98
CA PHE A 95 -8.87 1.37 22.92
C PHE A 95 -7.87 1.10 21.79
N TYR A 96 -7.08 2.11 21.44
CA TYR A 96 -5.99 1.98 20.47
C TYR A 96 -4.96 0.93 20.90
N ARG A 97 -4.54 0.92 22.17
CA ARG A 97 -3.61 -0.08 22.71
C ARG A 97 -4.19 -1.50 22.68
N ILE A 98 -5.46 -1.66 23.05
CA ILE A 98 -6.15 -2.95 23.00
C ILE A 98 -6.18 -3.48 21.55
N PHE A 99 -6.48 -2.60 20.59
CA PHE A 99 -6.50 -2.95 19.17
C PHE A 99 -5.12 -3.40 18.68
N LEU A 100 -4.04 -2.73 19.09
CA LEU A 100 -2.67 -3.16 18.76
C LEU A 100 -2.35 -4.56 19.31
N THR A 101 -2.72 -4.84 20.56
CA THR A 101 -2.51 -6.17 21.14
C THR A 101 -3.30 -7.26 20.40
N ALA A 102 -4.54 -6.98 20.00
CA ALA A 102 -5.32 -7.93 19.19
C ALA A 102 -4.69 -8.16 17.82
N LEU A 103 -4.11 -7.12 17.21
CA LEU A 103 -3.41 -7.20 15.94
C LEU A 103 -2.14 -8.07 16.03
N GLU A 104 -1.38 -7.97 17.12
CA GLU A 104 -0.22 -8.83 17.40
C GLU A 104 -0.61 -10.32 17.38
N TRP A 105 -1.74 -10.69 17.98
CA TRP A 105 -2.22 -12.08 17.97
C TRP A 105 -2.55 -12.59 16.56
N ILE A 106 -3.13 -11.74 15.71
CA ILE A 106 -3.43 -12.10 14.33
C ILE A 106 -2.14 -12.31 13.55
N VAL A 107 -1.14 -11.44 13.76
CA VAL A 107 0.19 -11.55 13.16
C VAL A 107 0.87 -12.86 13.57
N ASP A 108 0.73 -13.28 14.83
CA ASP A 108 1.28 -14.56 15.30
C ASP A 108 0.66 -15.78 14.59
N LEU A 109 -0.59 -15.67 14.09
CA LEU A 109 -1.26 -16.72 13.31
C LEU A 109 -0.85 -16.76 11.83
N VAL A 110 -0.31 -15.67 11.29
CA VAL A 110 0.06 -15.55 9.87
C VAL A 110 0.93 -16.72 9.36
N PRO A 111 2.00 -17.14 10.06
CA PRO A 111 2.88 -18.20 9.56
C PRO A 111 2.15 -19.53 9.30
N PHE A 112 1.13 -19.84 10.10
CA PHE A 112 0.34 -21.07 9.95
C PHE A 112 -0.61 -21.00 8.75
N ALA A 113 -1.25 -19.85 8.53
CA ALA A 113 -2.12 -19.61 7.39
C ALA A 113 -1.33 -19.70 6.07
N VAL A 114 -0.14 -19.09 6.05
CA VAL A 114 0.79 -19.14 4.93
C VAL A 114 1.23 -20.58 4.63
N LEU A 115 1.63 -21.33 5.67
CA LEU A 115 2.03 -22.73 5.51
C LEU A 115 0.90 -23.57 4.89
N ALA A 116 -0.34 -23.37 5.34
CA ALA A 116 -1.50 -24.08 4.80
C ALA A 116 -1.74 -23.78 3.32
N ILE A 117 -1.62 -22.51 2.90
CA ILE A 117 -1.75 -22.10 1.48
C ILE A 117 -0.62 -22.72 0.65
N VAL A 118 0.63 -22.62 1.10
CA VAL A 118 1.78 -23.19 0.39
C VAL A 118 1.63 -24.71 0.24
N MET A 119 1.27 -25.42 1.31
CA MET A 119 1.03 -26.87 1.25
C MET A 119 -0.09 -27.24 0.29
N HIS A 120 -1.19 -26.49 0.28
CA HIS A 120 -2.30 -26.72 -0.65
C HIS A 120 -1.86 -26.59 -2.12
N VAL A 121 -1.08 -25.56 -2.43
CA VAL A 121 -0.57 -25.32 -3.79
C VAL A 121 0.43 -26.41 -4.20
N VAL A 122 1.36 -26.78 -3.32
CA VAL A 122 2.31 -27.88 -3.58
C VAL A 122 1.57 -29.19 -3.80
N ALA A 123 0.52 -29.47 -3.01
CA ALA A 123 -0.26 -30.70 -3.12
C ALA A 123 -1.08 -30.78 -4.42
N THR A 124 -1.55 -29.64 -4.94
CA THR A 124 -2.43 -29.59 -6.12
C THR A 124 -1.67 -29.37 -7.44
N GLN A 125 -0.55 -28.66 -7.42
CA GLN A 125 0.16 -28.22 -8.62
C GLN A 125 1.66 -28.59 -8.64
N GLY A 126 2.17 -29.24 -7.60
CA GLY A 126 3.58 -29.63 -7.49
C GLY A 126 4.53 -28.43 -7.30
N LEU A 127 5.82 -28.65 -7.50
CA LEU A 127 6.87 -27.64 -7.29
C LEU A 127 7.24 -26.83 -8.56
N ALA A 128 6.82 -27.29 -9.74
CA ALA A 128 7.18 -26.65 -11.00
C ALA A 128 6.68 -25.19 -11.15
N PRO A 129 5.44 -24.83 -10.72
CA PRO A 129 4.98 -23.44 -10.75
C PRO A 129 5.81 -22.52 -9.85
N PHE A 130 6.35 -23.04 -8.74
CA PHE A 130 7.15 -22.25 -7.79
C PHE A 130 8.49 -21.79 -8.39
N ALA A 131 9.10 -22.54 -9.30
CA ALA A 131 10.35 -22.12 -9.95
C ALA A 131 10.14 -20.91 -10.88
N SER A 132 9.03 -20.87 -11.62
CA SER A 132 8.63 -19.72 -12.42
C SER A 132 8.21 -18.53 -11.54
N LEU A 133 7.42 -18.81 -10.51
CA LEU A 133 6.98 -17.80 -9.54
C LEU A 133 8.15 -17.17 -8.78
N LEU A 134 9.24 -17.92 -8.53
CA LEU A 134 10.41 -17.38 -7.84
C LEU A 134 11.13 -16.29 -8.65
N HIS A 135 11.20 -16.43 -9.97
CA HIS A 135 11.74 -15.38 -10.85
C HIS A 135 10.85 -14.13 -10.80
N PHE A 136 9.53 -14.31 -10.77
CA PHE A 136 8.60 -13.21 -10.60
C PHE A 136 8.71 -12.54 -9.23
N VAL A 137 8.81 -13.32 -8.14
CA VAL A 137 9.06 -12.81 -6.79
C VAL A 137 10.34 -11.98 -6.76
N GLY A 138 11.44 -12.50 -7.30
CA GLY A 138 12.71 -11.78 -7.37
C GLY A 138 12.60 -10.47 -8.16
N ALA A 139 11.86 -10.47 -9.27
CA ALA A 139 11.61 -9.27 -10.06
C ALA A 139 10.79 -8.23 -9.28
N VAL A 140 9.71 -8.64 -8.61
CA VAL A 140 8.88 -7.75 -7.79
C VAL A 140 9.70 -7.17 -6.64
N LEU A 141 10.45 -7.99 -5.91
CA LEU A 141 11.33 -7.52 -4.84
C LEU A 141 12.37 -6.52 -5.34
N THR A 142 12.96 -6.77 -6.51
CA THR A 142 13.91 -5.83 -7.14
C THR A 142 13.23 -4.49 -7.44
N ALA A 143 12.04 -4.52 -8.01
CA ALA A 143 11.27 -3.32 -8.32
C ALA A 143 10.85 -2.54 -7.05
N LEU A 144 10.43 -3.25 -5.99
CA LEU A 144 10.12 -2.66 -4.68
C LEU A 144 11.35 -2.04 -4.01
N LEU A 145 12.52 -2.69 -4.10
CA LEU A 145 13.78 -2.14 -3.59
C LEU A 145 14.20 -0.87 -4.35
N LEU A 146 14.00 -0.83 -5.67
CA LEU A 146 14.24 0.37 -6.47
C LEU A 146 13.28 1.51 -6.08
N GLN A 147 12.01 1.20 -5.81
CA GLN A 147 11.04 2.18 -5.32
C GLN A 147 11.43 2.70 -3.93
N ALA A 148 11.84 1.82 -3.01
CA ALA A 148 12.33 2.21 -1.69
C ALA A 148 13.60 3.09 -1.79
N ALA A 149 14.54 2.74 -2.67
CA ALA A 149 15.72 3.56 -2.95
C ALA A 149 15.34 4.94 -3.50
N TYR A 150 14.34 5.02 -4.37
CA TYR A 150 13.80 6.28 -4.87
C TYR A 150 13.23 7.15 -3.74
N TYR A 151 12.50 6.57 -2.78
CA TYR A 151 12.01 7.31 -1.61
C TYR A 151 13.13 7.85 -0.74
N LEU A 152 14.18 7.05 -0.49
CA LEU A 152 15.34 7.49 0.28
C LEU A 152 16.10 8.61 -0.44
N LEU A 153 16.23 8.54 -1.76
CA LEU A 153 16.82 9.59 -2.58
C LEU A 153 16.01 10.88 -2.48
N ARG A 154 14.67 10.80 -2.54
CA ARG A 154 13.80 11.96 -2.35
C ARG A 154 13.98 12.61 -0.98
N VAL A 155 13.95 11.82 0.09
CA VAL A 155 14.20 12.32 1.46
C VAL A 155 15.56 13.02 1.53
N ARG A 156 16.61 12.40 0.97
CA ARG A 156 17.97 12.96 0.95
C ARG A 156 18.10 14.32 0.24
N LEU A 157 17.30 14.54 -0.81
CA LEU A 157 17.41 15.73 -1.67
C LEU A 157 16.40 16.82 -1.32
N GLN A 158 15.29 16.47 -0.68
CA GLN A 158 14.14 17.35 -0.52
C GLN A 158 13.75 17.61 0.93
N SER A 159 14.18 16.76 1.88
CA SER A 159 13.92 16.93 3.31
C SER A 159 15.18 17.34 4.08
N TRP A 160 14.99 17.88 5.29
CA TRP A 160 16.08 18.02 6.27
C TRP A 160 16.45 16.71 6.96
N VAL A 161 15.54 15.72 6.95
CA VAL A 161 15.74 14.41 7.58
C VAL A 161 16.81 13.63 6.82
N ARG A 162 17.76 13.01 7.55
CA ARG A 162 18.76 12.14 6.93
C ARG A 162 18.14 10.77 6.64
N PRO A 163 18.46 10.12 5.50
CA PRO A 163 17.89 8.80 5.16
C PRO A 163 18.10 7.72 6.23
N MET A 164 19.21 7.77 6.98
CA MET A 164 19.46 6.83 8.06
C MET A 164 18.54 7.07 9.26
N ASP A 165 18.28 8.34 9.61
CA ASP A 165 17.39 8.72 10.71
C ASP A 165 15.93 8.43 10.33
N PHE A 166 15.59 8.59 9.04
CA PHE A 166 14.32 8.14 8.47
C PHE A 166 14.10 6.64 8.66
N LEU A 167 15.08 5.81 8.28
CA LEU A 167 14.97 4.35 8.40
C LEU A 167 14.94 3.89 9.86
N ARG A 168 15.77 4.48 10.73
CA ARG A 168 15.81 4.14 12.16
C ARG A 168 14.58 4.62 12.90
N GLY A 169 14.11 5.83 12.62
CA GLY A 169 12.92 6.40 13.24
C GLY A 169 11.63 5.72 12.79
N GLY A 170 11.62 5.20 11.55
CA GLY A 170 10.47 4.51 10.95
C GLY A 170 10.45 2.99 11.07
N SER A 171 11.50 2.37 11.62
CA SER A 171 11.65 0.91 11.56
C SER A 171 10.46 0.17 12.16
N GLU A 172 9.88 0.69 13.25
CA GLU A 172 8.71 0.10 13.89
C GLU A 172 7.49 0.13 12.98
N ALA A 173 7.18 1.27 12.35
CA ALA A 173 6.09 1.38 11.39
C ALA A 173 6.27 0.46 10.18
N LEU A 174 7.48 0.37 9.64
CA LEU A 174 7.79 -0.51 8.50
C LEU A 174 7.66 -1.99 8.87
N LEU A 175 8.13 -2.38 10.06
CA LEU A 175 8.00 -3.75 10.57
C LEU A 175 6.54 -4.08 10.84
N THR A 176 5.77 -3.18 11.46
CA THR A 176 4.32 -3.35 11.64
C THR A 176 3.63 -3.54 10.29
N ALA A 177 3.87 -2.65 9.33
CA ALA A 177 3.27 -2.74 8.00
C ALA A 177 3.58 -4.07 7.29
N PHE A 178 4.83 -4.53 7.40
CA PHE A 178 5.25 -5.83 6.88
C PHE A 178 4.53 -6.98 7.61
N SER A 179 4.45 -6.93 8.93
CA SER A 179 3.85 -8.00 9.74
C SER A 179 2.34 -8.11 9.53
N THR A 180 1.65 -6.98 9.50
CA THR A 180 0.19 -6.89 9.42
C THR A 180 -0.34 -6.96 7.99
N ALA A 181 0.53 -6.71 7.00
CA ALA A 181 0.16 -6.53 5.60
C ALA A 181 -0.87 -5.41 5.36
N SER A 182 -1.03 -4.46 6.30
CA SER A 182 -2.01 -3.37 6.18
C SER A 182 -1.40 -1.99 6.45
N SER A 183 -1.52 -1.08 5.48
CA SER A 183 -1.10 0.32 5.58
C SER A 183 -2.00 1.10 6.55
N THR A 184 -3.30 0.80 6.59
CA THR A 184 -4.25 1.47 7.47
C THR A 184 -4.11 1.01 8.91
N ALA A 185 -3.87 -0.28 9.15
CA ALA A 185 -3.62 -0.81 10.50
C ALA A 185 -2.30 -0.30 11.08
N SER A 186 -1.30 0.00 10.25
CA SER A 186 -0.02 0.56 10.67
C SER A 186 -0.02 2.10 10.77
N ALA A 187 -1.05 2.79 10.27
CA ALA A 187 -1.11 4.26 10.24
C ALA A 187 -0.89 4.92 11.61
N PRO A 188 -1.45 4.43 12.74
CA PRO A 188 -1.20 5.04 14.05
C PRO A 188 0.26 4.92 14.52
N ILE A 189 0.90 3.76 14.27
CA ILE A 189 2.31 3.54 14.59
C ILE A 189 3.19 4.40 13.68
N ASN A 190 2.81 4.52 12.40
CA ASN A 190 3.44 5.41 11.44
C ASN A 190 3.41 6.87 11.92
N TYR A 191 2.24 7.37 12.33
CA TYR A 191 2.10 8.71 12.91
C TYR A 191 3.04 8.91 14.10
N HIS A 192 3.06 7.95 15.03
CA HIS A 192 3.92 8.02 16.22
C HIS A 192 5.41 8.06 15.84
N CYS A 193 5.84 7.24 14.88
CA CYS A 193 7.21 7.25 14.37
C CYS A 193 7.57 8.60 13.73
N LEU A 194 6.69 9.13 12.87
CA LEU A 194 6.90 10.41 12.19
C LEU A 194 6.96 11.58 13.17
N ARG A 195 6.04 11.66 14.13
CA ARG A 195 5.94 12.77 15.08
C ARG A 195 7.02 12.73 16.16
N TYR A 196 7.25 11.57 16.77
CA TYR A 196 8.05 11.48 18.00
C TYR A 196 9.44 10.88 17.81
N ARG A 197 9.66 10.03 16.80
CA ARG A 197 10.99 9.44 16.53
C ARG A 197 11.76 10.21 15.48
N ILE A 198 11.09 10.62 14.40
CA ILE A 198 11.70 11.43 13.33
C ILE A 198 11.63 12.92 13.68
N GLY A 199 10.58 13.35 14.38
CA GLY A 199 10.46 14.73 14.86
C GLY A 199 9.82 15.69 13.86
N LEU A 200 8.95 15.19 12.97
CA LEU A 200 8.23 16.05 12.03
C LEU A 200 7.15 16.89 12.73
N ARG A 201 6.72 17.98 12.09
CA ARG A 201 5.56 18.77 12.53
C ARG A 201 4.31 17.88 12.55
N GLU A 202 3.38 18.20 13.44
CA GLU A 202 2.12 17.47 13.61
C GLU A 202 1.33 17.39 12.29
N GLU A 203 1.28 18.49 11.54
CA GLU A 203 0.60 18.58 10.25
C GLU A 203 1.22 17.61 9.22
N SER A 204 2.54 17.62 9.08
CA SER A 204 3.29 16.73 8.18
C SER A 204 3.12 15.26 8.55
N ALA A 205 3.22 14.94 9.86
CA ALA A 205 3.08 13.58 10.36
C ALA A 205 1.64 13.05 10.17
N THR A 206 0.63 13.88 10.43
CA THR A 206 -0.79 13.53 10.24
C THR A 206 -1.09 13.29 8.78
N MET A 207 -0.62 14.16 7.88
CA MET A 207 -0.79 14.01 6.43
C MET A 207 -0.18 12.71 5.92
N GLY A 208 1.06 12.42 6.29
CA GLY A 208 1.71 11.16 5.89
C GLY A 208 0.96 9.93 6.38
N ALA A 209 0.67 9.88 7.68
CA ALA A 209 0.10 8.68 8.29
C ALA A 209 -1.36 8.41 7.89
N LEU A 210 -2.20 9.44 7.84
CA LEU A 210 -3.65 9.27 7.69
C LEU A 210 -4.12 9.42 6.24
N VAL A 211 -3.59 10.40 5.52
CA VAL A 211 -3.95 10.60 4.10
C VAL A 211 -3.16 9.60 3.24
N GLY A 212 -1.86 9.47 3.49
CA GLY A 212 -0.99 8.56 2.75
C GLY A 212 -1.50 7.12 2.73
N SER A 213 -1.85 6.57 3.90
CA SER A 213 -2.28 5.16 4.05
C SER A 213 -3.51 4.74 3.24
N ASN A 214 -4.26 5.70 2.67
CA ASN A 214 -5.41 5.44 1.79
C ASN A 214 -5.13 5.71 0.31
N PHE A 215 -4.27 6.69 -0.01
CA PHE A 215 -4.04 7.12 -1.38
C PHE A 215 -2.73 6.60 -1.98
N ASN A 216 -1.77 6.24 -1.13
CA ASN A 216 -0.47 5.75 -1.55
C ASN A 216 -0.47 4.23 -1.58
N ASN A 217 -0.65 3.70 -2.77
CA ASN A 217 -0.56 2.28 -3.07
C ASN A 217 0.50 2.02 -4.16
N ASP A 218 1.64 2.70 -4.09
CA ASP A 218 2.72 2.62 -5.09
C ASP A 218 3.23 1.17 -5.31
N GLY A 219 3.45 0.42 -4.23
CA GLY A 219 3.85 -0.99 -4.26
C GLY A 219 2.77 -1.88 -4.87
N THR A 220 1.49 -1.58 -4.60
CA THR A 220 0.34 -2.28 -5.19
C THR A 220 0.25 -1.99 -6.68
N ALA A 221 0.29 -0.73 -7.10
CA ALA A 221 0.29 -0.31 -8.50
C ALA A 221 1.48 -0.92 -9.28
N LEU A 222 2.64 -0.97 -8.64
CA LEU A 222 3.84 -1.58 -9.20
C LEU A 222 3.62 -3.08 -9.46
N TYR A 223 3.09 -3.81 -8.48
CA TYR A 223 2.80 -5.23 -8.62
C TYR A 223 1.69 -5.49 -9.66
N GLU A 224 0.63 -4.68 -9.64
CA GLU A 224 -0.48 -4.73 -10.59
C GLU A 224 -0.07 -4.45 -12.03
N ALA A 225 0.93 -3.60 -12.23
CA ALA A 225 1.51 -3.40 -13.55
C ALA A 225 2.40 -4.58 -13.97
N MET A 226 3.06 -5.27 -13.03
CA MET A 226 3.97 -6.38 -13.31
C MET A 226 3.25 -7.72 -13.56
N GLY A 227 2.14 -7.99 -12.87
CA GLY A 227 1.38 -9.24 -12.98
C GLY A 227 0.91 -9.58 -14.40
N PRO A 228 0.23 -8.66 -15.12
CA PRO A 228 -0.19 -8.85 -16.51
C PRO A 228 1.00 -9.08 -17.44
N LEU A 229 2.11 -8.36 -17.23
CA LEU A 229 3.33 -8.52 -18.03
C LEU A 229 3.92 -9.91 -17.82
N TYR A 230 4.04 -10.37 -16.57
CA TYR A 230 4.52 -11.71 -16.25
C TYR A 230 3.66 -12.81 -16.90
N ILE A 231 2.33 -12.75 -16.73
CA ILE A 231 1.44 -13.74 -17.33
C ILE A 231 1.50 -13.70 -18.86
N SER A 232 1.53 -12.51 -19.47
CA SER A 232 1.64 -12.38 -20.92
C SER A 232 2.94 -12.98 -21.47
N GLN A 233 4.06 -12.83 -20.75
CA GLN A 233 5.35 -13.43 -21.09
C GLN A 233 5.30 -14.96 -20.96
N MET A 234 4.71 -15.47 -19.88
CA MET A 234 4.51 -16.91 -19.66
C MET A 234 3.65 -17.55 -20.76
N LEU A 235 2.68 -16.82 -21.30
CA LEU A 235 1.84 -17.27 -22.41
C LEU A 235 2.50 -17.12 -23.79
N GLY A 236 3.75 -16.64 -23.85
CA GLY A 236 4.47 -16.41 -25.10
C GLY A 236 3.96 -15.22 -25.94
N GLN A 237 3.12 -14.36 -25.35
CA GLN A 237 2.54 -13.18 -26.01
C GLN A 237 2.79 -11.92 -25.16
N PRO A 238 4.03 -11.42 -25.09
CA PRO A 238 4.35 -10.26 -24.25
C PRO A 238 3.54 -9.03 -24.66
N VAL A 239 3.03 -8.29 -23.66
CA VAL A 239 2.30 -7.03 -23.91
C VAL A 239 3.21 -6.03 -24.66
N PRO A 240 2.81 -5.55 -25.85
CA PRO A 240 3.59 -4.60 -26.62
C PRO A 240 3.87 -3.31 -25.85
N LEU A 241 5.08 -2.75 -26.01
CA LEU A 241 5.48 -1.50 -25.33
C LEU A 241 4.47 -0.36 -25.47
N LEU A 242 3.80 -0.25 -26.63
CA LEU A 242 2.80 0.78 -26.90
C LEU A 242 1.52 0.66 -26.02
N ARG A 243 1.21 -0.55 -25.52
CA ARG A 243 0.06 -0.80 -24.62
C ARG A 243 0.42 -0.68 -23.14
N GLN A 244 1.71 -0.68 -22.79
CA GLN A 244 2.14 -0.64 -21.39
C GLN A 244 1.83 0.67 -20.64
N PRO A 245 1.81 1.86 -21.26
CA PRO A 245 1.32 3.06 -20.60
C PRO A 245 -0.12 2.92 -20.09
N LEU A 246 -0.98 2.24 -20.84
CA LEU A 246 -2.35 1.94 -20.40
C LEU A 246 -2.35 0.96 -19.23
N VAL A 247 -1.51 -0.08 -19.25
CA VAL A 247 -1.35 -1.01 -18.11
C VAL A 247 -0.98 -0.24 -16.84
N ALA A 248 0.02 0.66 -16.91
CA ALA A 248 0.43 1.47 -15.77
C ALA A 248 -0.68 2.41 -15.30
N PHE A 249 -1.39 3.05 -16.22
CA PHE A 249 -2.50 3.95 -15.88
C PHE A 249 -3.63 3.20 -15.17
N MET A 250 -4.01 2.02 -15.68
CA MET A 250 -5.04 1.17 -15.06
C MET A 250 -4.60 0.65 -13.70
N ALA A 251 -3.33 0.25 -13.54
CA ALA A 251 -2.79 -0.18 -12.25
C ALA A 251 -2.79 0.97 -11.22
N VAL A 252 -2.49 2.21 -11.62
CA VAL A 252 -2.62 3.35 -10.71
C VAL A 252 -4.07 3.55 -10.28
N ILE A 253 -5.03 3.55 -11.21
CA ILE A 253 -6.45 3.70 -10.87
C ILE A 253 -6.94 2.57 -9.96
N ALA A 254 -6.62 1.32 -10.32
CA ALA A 254 -7.05 0.14 -9.56
C ALA A 254 -6.45 0.15 -8.15
N SER A 255 -5.17 0.49 -8.02
CA SER A 255 -4.49 0.58 -6.72
C SER A 255 -5.07 1.66 -5.80
N VAL A 256 -5.51 2.82 -6.31
CA VAL A 256 -6.16 3.86 -5.48
C VAL A 256 -7.51 3.37 -4.96
N GLY A 257 -8.20 2.51 -5.73
CA GLY A 257 -9.45 1.87 -5.32
C GLY A 257 -9.28 0.66 -4.39
N ALA A 258 -8.04 0.22 -4.12
CA ALA A 258 -7.78 -0.94 -3.27
C ALA A 258 -7.90 -0.56 -1.78
N PRO A 259 -8.77 -1.23 -1.00
CA PRO A 259 -8.81 -1.02 0.44
C PRO A 259 -7.46 -1.41 1.06
N GLY A 260 -6.98 -0.66 2.07
CA GLY A 260 -5.71 -0.90 2.76
C GLY A 260 -5.69 -2.12 3.68
N ILE A 261 -6.36 -3.20 3.28
CA ILE A 261 -6.48 -4.48 3.99
C ILE A 261 -5.63 -5.56 3.30
N PRO A 262 -5.25 -6.64 4.00
CA PRO A 262 -4.44 -7.71 3.42
C PRO A 262 -5.05 -8.29 2.14
N GLU A 263 -4.19 -8.66 1.18
CA GLU A 263 -4.52 -9.33 -0.09
C GLU A 263 -5.46 -8.57 -1.04
N ALA A 264 -5.78 -7.29 -0.75
CA ALA A 264 -6.65 -6.47 -1.60
C ALA A 264 -6.13 -6.32 -3.04
N GLY A 265 -4.80 -6.35 -3.22
CA GLY A 265 -4.14 -6.17 -4.52
C GLY A 265 -4.49 -7.24 -5.57
N LEU A 266 -4.86 -8.46 -5.16
CA LEU A 266 -5.27 -9.50 -6.13
C LEU A 266 -6.68 -9.26 -6.67
N VAL A 267 -7.56 -8.63 -5.89
CA VAL A 267 -8.91 -8.28 -6.33
C VAL A 267 -8.84 -7.19 -7.40
N THR A 268 -8.03 -6.16 -7.17
CA THR A 268 -7.83 -5.04 -8.09
C THR A 268 -6.98 -5.42 -9.31
N MET A 269 -6.09 -6.41 -9.19
CA MET A 269 -5.39 -7.03 -10.32
C MET A 269 -6.34 -7.53 -11.42
N VAL A 270 -7.50 -8.08 -11.05
CA VAL A 270 -8.51 -8.55 -12.01
C VAL A 270 -8.94 -7.42 -12.95
N LEU A 271 -9.09 -6.19 -12.42
CA LEU A 271 -9.46 -5.01 -13.22
C LEU A 271 -8.39 -4.70 -14.26
N VAL A 272 -7.12 -4.78 -13.88
CA VAL A 272 -5.99 -4.52 -14.78
C VAL A 272 -5.90 -5.60 -15.86
N PHE A 273 -6.06 -6.88 -15.51
CA PHE A 273 -6.10 -8.00 -16.46
C PHE A 273 -7.21 -7.82 -17.50
N GLN A 274 -8.43 -7.51 -17.05
CA GLN A 274 -9.54 -7.26 -17.96
C GLN A 274 -9.25 -6.07 -18.88
N ALA A 275 -8.64 -5.00 -18.37
CA ALA A 275 -8.38 -3.77 -19.15
C ALA A 275 -7.35 -3.99 -20.27
N VAL A 276 -6.48 -4.99 -20.13
CA VAL A 276 -5.48 -5.34 -21.14
C VAL A 276 -5.90 -6.55 -21.99
N GLY A 277 -7.08 -7.12 -21.73
CA GLY A 277 -7.64 -8.25 -22.47
C GLY A 277 -7.04 -9.61 -22.09
N LEU A 278 -6.46 -9.75 -20.90
CA LEU A 278 -5.94 -11.04 -20.41
C LEU A 278 -7.03 -11.80 -19.62
N PRO A 279 -7.07 -13.14 -19.72
CA PRO A 279 -8.01 -13.95 -18.95
C PRO A 279 -7.73 -13.84 -17.46
N THR A 280 -8.77 -13.59 -16.66
CA THR A 280 -8.64 -13.31 -15.23
C THR A 280 -8.36 -14.55 -14.41
N GLU A 281 -8.62 -15.76 -14.94
CA GLU A 281 -8.28 -17.01 -14.26
C GLU A 281 -6.79 -17.13 -13.92
N TYR A 282 -5.91 -16.46 -14.69
CA TYR A 282 -4.47 -16.49 -14.44
C TYR A 282 -4.02 -15.69 -13.21
N VAL A 283 -4.87 -14.82 -12.65
CA VAL A 283 -4.58 -14.14 -11.37
C VAL A 283 -4.41 -15.17 -10.24
N ALA A 284 -5.12 -16.30 -10.31
CA ALA A 284 -5.01 -17.37 -9.33
C ALA A 284 -3.60 -17.98 -9.24
N LEU A 285 -2.78 -17.86 -10.28
CA LEU A 285 -1.39 -18.33 -10.26
C LEU A 285 -0.49 -17.49 -9.34
N LEU A 286 -0.91 -16.27 -8.98
CA LEU A 286 -0.16 -15.37 -8.10
C LEU A 286 -0.50 -15.55 -6.62
N LEU A 287 -1.65 -16.18 -6.30
CA LEU A 287 -2.08 -16.47 -4.92
C LEU A 287 -0.99 -17.10 -4.03
N PRO A 288 -0.20 -18.10 -4.49
CA PRO A 288 0.76 -18.79 -3.62
C PRO A 288 1.89 -17.92 -3.09
N ILE A 289 2.18 -16.81 -3.77
CA ILE A 289 3.27 -15.89 -3.43
C ILE A 289 2.77 -14.54 -2.91
N ASP A 290 1.49 -14.23 -3.11
CA ASP A 290 0.95 -12.92 -2.77
C ASP A 290 0.99 -12.68 -1.26
N TRP A 291 0.82 -13.70 -0.42
CA TRP A 291 0.99 -13.55 1.03
C TRP A 291 2.34 -12.89 1.39
N PHE A 292 3.43 -13.25 0.72
CA PHE A 292 4.74 -12.68 1.01
C PHE A 292 4.92 -11.32 0.35
N LEU A 293 4.57 -11.23 -0.93
CA LEU A 293 4.73 -10.00 -1.70
C LEU A 293 3.84 -8.87 -1.18
N ASP A 294 2.66 -9.18 -0.65
CA ASP A 294 1.74 -8.22 -0.04
C ASP A 294 2.41 -7.46 1.10
N ARG A 295 3.06 -8.18 2.00
CA ARG A 295 3.81 -7.62 3.13
C ARG A 295 4.92 -6.70 2.66
N CYS A 296 5.65 -7.09 1.62
CA CYS A 296 6.68 -6.24 1.02
C CYS A 296 6.08 -4.98 0.37
N ARG A 297 4.96 -5.10 -0.37
CA ARG A 297 4.26 -3.96 -0.99
C ARG A 297 3.77 -2.99 0.08
N THR A 298 3.12 -3.48 1.13
CA THR A 298 2.60 -2.66 2.22
C THR A 298 3.72 -1.91 2.94
N ALA A 299 4.84 -2.57 3.24
CA ALA A 299 5.99 -1.90 3.82
C ALA A 299 6.54 -0.76 2.94
N VAL A 300 6.59 -0.96 1.61
CA VAL A 300 7.00 0.09 0.66
C VAL A 300 5.96 1.21 0.57
N ASN A 301 4.65 0.91 0.60
CA ASN A 301 3.60 1.92 0.64
C ASN A 301 3.77 2.82 1.86
N VAL A 302 3.91 2.23 3.06
CA VAL A 302 4.13 2.99 4.30
C VAL A 302 5.45 3.77 4.25
N MET A 303 6.52 3.22 3.65
CA MET A 303 7.75 3.98 3.41
C MET A 303 7.52 5.20 2.51
N GLY A 304 6.65 5.09 1.50
CA GLY A 304 6.23 6.20 0.65
C GLY A 304 5.50 7.29 1.43
N ASP A 305 4.60 6.91 2.34
CA ASP A 305 3.85 7.83 3.21
C ASP A 305 4.80 8.64 4.07
N MET A 306 5.75 7.95 4.70
CA MET A 306 6.79 8.56 5.49
C MET A 306 7.66 9.51 4.67
N SER A 307 8.03 9.09 3.45
CA SER A 307 8.85 9.91 2.54
C SER A 307 8.13 11.18 2.14
N VAL A 308 6.83 11.11 1.83
CA VAL A 308 6.00 12.28 1.54
C VAL A 308 5.90 13.20 2.76
N ALA A 309 5.65 12.65 3.96
CA ALA A 309 5.62 13.44 5.18
C ALA A 309 6.92 14.24 5.41
N CYS A 310 8.07 13.58 5.24
CA CYS A 310 9.38 14.23 5.40
C CYS A 310 9.62 15.33 4.36
N VAL A 311 9.14 15.15 3.13
CA VAL A 311 9.26 16.15 2.07
C VAL A 311 8.32 17.34 2.32
N LEU A 312 7.09 17.08 2.78
CA LEU A 312 6.11 18.11 3.12
C LEU A 312 6.56 18.97 4.31
N ASP A 313 7.25 18.37 5.28
CA ASP A 313 7.82 19.10 6.43
C ASP A 313 8.88 20.13 6.03
N GLY A 314 9.47 19.97 4.84
CA GLY A 314 10.39 20.93 4.22
C GLY A 314 11.86 20.63 4.49
N ARG A 315 12.70 21.66 4.35
CA ARG A 315 14.18 21.57 4.42
C ARG A 315 14.79 22.11 5.70
N THR A 316 13.96 22.52 6.64
CA THR A 316 14.42 23.06 7.93
C THR A 316 13.58 22.44 9.04
N PRO A 317 14.22 21.85 10.07
CA PRO A 317 13.50 21.32 11.22
C PRO A 317 12.72 22.42 11.94
N GLU A 318 11.64 22.03 12.62
CA GLU A 318 10.89 22.92 13.51
C GLU A 318 11.83 23.43 14.62
N GLN A 319 12.03 24.75 14.68
CA GLN A 319 12.74 25.38 15.80
C GLN A 319 11.77 25.41 16.98
N LEU A 320 11.88 24.43 17.88
CA LEU A 320 11.20 24.51 19.17
C LEU A 320 11.74 25.75 19.93
N PRO A 321 10.88 26.59 20.52
CA PRO A 321 11.32 27.73 21.32
C PRO A 321 12.31 27.27 22.40
N ILE A 322 13.42 27.99 22.54
CA ILE A 322 14.56 27.66 23.43
C ILE A 322 14.13 27.53 24.92
N ASP A 323 12.94 28.04 25.28
CA ASP A 323 12.47 28.15 26.67
C ASP A 323 11.35 27.18 27.08
N ALA A 324 11.09 26.10 26.33
CA ALA A 324 10.15 25.08 26.80
C ALA A 324 10.78 24.33 28.01
N PRO A 325 10.22 24.42 29.23
CA PRO A 325 10.81 23.78 30.40
C PRO A 325 10.85 22.27 30.18
N ARG A 326 12.05 21.70 30.30
CA ARG A 326 12.22 20.24 30.41
C ARG A 326 11.60 19.80 31.73
N THR A 327 10.32 19.42 31.70
CA THR A 327 9.70 18.74 32.83
C THR A 327 10.39 17.38 32.98
N GLY A 328 11.12 17.25 34.09
CA GLY A 328 11.82 16.02 34.48
C GLY A 328 10.91 14.97 35.07
#